data_AF-A0A2A4QUT7-F1
#
_entry.id   AF-A0A2A4QUT7-F1
#
_cell.length_a   1.000
_cell.length_b   1.000
_cell.length_c   1.000
_cell.angle_alpha   90.00
_cell.angle_beta   90.00
_cell.angle_gamma   90.00
#
_symmetry.space_group_name_H-M   'P 1'
#
loop_
_entity.id
_entity.type
_entity.pdbx_description
1 polymer ?
#
loop_
_entity_poly.entity_id
_entity_poly.type
_entity_poly.pdbx_seq_one_letter_code
_entity_poly.pdbx_strand_id
1 'polypeptide(L)'
;MRFLFFISVLFLSSLAQGAEVKNIRMGTHPDKTRLVIDMTGKMDFHAAVQNNPKRLVIHFPTKNWTIAGNTQTVLPFINVKHSAASSDLSKITFDMNAPAIIQNAYMLPSNNKGETRLVIDVAQTSRLDFEKHVGRAYGSLKIKSRTPHASLDSLIKTIADHLREEVPTDLNEIALMRQSVWFDNAVEIGN
;
A
#
# COMPACT_ATOMS: atom_id res chain seq x y z
N MET A 1 -63.37 -0.87 -27.18
CA MET A 1 -62.41 0.16 -27.65
C MET A 1 -61.30 0.27 -26.63
N ARG A 2 -60.08 -0.09 -27.04
CA ARG A 2 -58.86 -0.09 -26.20
C ARG A 2 -58.37 1.35 -26.11
N PHE A 3 -58.18 1.89 -24.90
CA PHE A 3 -57.37 3.09 -24.73
C PHE A 3 -56.15 2.71 -23.88
N LEU A 4 -55.01 2.61 -24.56
CA LEU A 4 -53.70 2.36 -23.96
C LEU A 4 -53.36 3.50 -22.99
N PHE A 5 -53.31 3.20 -21.70
CA PHE A 5 -52.58 4.03 -20.74
C PHE A 5 -51.10 3.63 -20.81
N PHE A 6 -50.34 4.34 -21.65
CA PHE A 6 -48.89 4.21 -21.75
C PHE A 6 -48.28 4.87 -20.49
N ILE A 7 -48.20 4.12 -19.38
CA ILE A 7 -47.47 4.56 -18.19
C ILE A 7 -45.98 4.55 -18.54
N SER A 8 -45.48 5.75 -18.85
CA SER A 8 -44.06 6.06 -18.94
C SER A 8 -43.46 5.91 -17.53
N VAL A 9 -42.91 4.73 -17.23
CA VAL A 9 -42.05 4.54 -16.07
C VAL A 9 -40.72 5.19 -16.38
N LEU A 10 -40.60 6.48 -16.04
CA LEU A 10 -39.29 7.12 -15.88
C LEU A 10 -38.60 6.42 -14.70
N PHE A 11 -37.80 5.40 -15.00
CA PHE A 11 -36.78 4.89 -14.09
C PHE A 11 -35.82 6.05 -13.83
N LEU A 12 -36.02 6.76 -12.71
CA LEU A 12 -34.96 7.57 -12.13
C LEU A 12 -33.86 6.60 -11.70
N SER A 13 -32.92 6.34 -12.59
CA SER A 13 -31.65 5.74 -12.25
C SER A 13 -31.01 6.64 -11.19
N SER A 14 -31.11 6.23 -9.93
CA SER A 14 -30.29 6.82 -8.86
C SER A 14 -28.85 6.64 -9.32
N LEU A 15 -28.16 7.75 -9.60
CA LEU A 15 -26.72 7.75 -9.68
C LEU A 15 -26.26 7.28 -8.31
N ALA A 16 -25.87 6.01 -8.20
CA ALA A 16 -25.22 5.50 -7.01
C ALA A 16 -23.88 6.25 -6.89
N GLN A 17 -23.90 7.41 -6.23
CA GLN A 17 -22.70 8.13 -5.84
C GLN A 17 -21.93 7.17 -4.94
N GLY A 18 -20.74 6.74 -5.38
CA GLY A 18 -19.86 5.93 -4.56
C GLY A 18 -19.58 6.61 -3.21
N ALA A 19 -19.40 5.83 -2.15
CA ALA A 19 -19.07 6.37 -0.84
C ALA A 19 -17.81 7.26 -0.90
N GLU A 20 -17.81 8.34 -0.14
CA GLU A 20 -16.77 9.36 -0.13
C GLU A 20 -16.13 9.45 1.25
N VAL A 21 -14.82 9.67 1.29
CA VAL A 21 -14.12 10.02 2.53
C VAL A 21 -14.37 11.49 2.86
N LYS A 22 -14.86 11.75 4.07
CA LYS A 22 -15.23 13.09 4.57
C LYS A 22 -14.25 13.63 5.60
N ASN A 23 -13.73 12.78 6.47
CA ASN A 23 -12.86 13.22 7.55
C ASN A 23 -11.88 12.13 7.98
N ILE A 24 -10.74 12.56 8.53
CA ILE A 24 -9.72 11.70 9.13
C ILE A 24 -9.44 12.23 10.53
N ARG A 25 -9.61 11.37 11.53
CA ARG A 25 -9.40 11.69 12.93
C ARG A 25 -8.39 10.73 13.53
N MET A 26 -7.59 11.23 14.47
CA MET A 26 -6.64 10.41 15.21
C MET A 26 -6.79 10.70 16.71
N GLY A 27 -6.65 9.67 17.53
CA GLY A 27 -6.68 9.78 18.98
C GLY A 27 -5.67 8.86 19.64
N THR A 28 -5.02 9.35 20.69
CA THR A 28 -4.11 8.56 21.51
C THR A 28 -4.89 7.81 22.58
N HIS A 29 -4.61 6.51 22.72
CA HIS A 29 -5.04 5.64 23.80
C HIS A 29 -3.81 5.06 24.50
N PRO A 30 -3.94 4.48 25.71
CA PRO A 30 -2.78 3.99 26.47
C PRO A 30 -1.89 2.98 25.73
N ASP A 31 -2.48 2.13 24.88
CA ASP A 31 -1.80 1.01 24.20
C ASP A 31 -1.71 1.18 22.69
N LYS A 32 -2.32 2.23 22.13
CA LYS A 32 -2.49 2.40 20.68
C LYS A 32 -2.85 3.82 20.29
N THR A 33 -2.67 4.09 19.01
CA THR A 33 -3.24 5.25 18.33
C THR A 33 -4.37 4.78 17.44
N ARG A 34 -5.56 5.36 17.63
CA ARG A 34 -6.75 5.07 16.85
C ARG A 34 -6.89 6.06 15.71
N LEU A 35 -6.87 5.56 14.49
CA LEU A 35 -7.26 6.27 13.28
C LEU A 35 -8.73 5.98 12.97
N VAL A 36 -9.50 7.03 12.69
CA VAL A 36 -10.91 6.93 12.27
C VAL A 36 -11.09 7.69 10.97
N ILE A 37 -11.67 7.03 9.97
CA ILE A 37 -12.02 7.63 8.68
C ILE A 37 -13.54 7.65 8.57
N ASP A 38 -14.11 8.85 8.51
CA ASP A 38 -15.56 9.06 8.37
C ASP A 38 -15.93 9.12 6.89
N MET A 39 -16.97 8.38 6.50
CA MET A 39 -17.36 8.18 5.10
C MET A 39 -18.87 8.27 4.92
N THR A 40 -19.33 8.70 3.74
CA THR A 40 -20.78 8.87 3.46
C THR A 40 -21.56 7.56 3.36
N GLY A 41 -20.87 6.43 3.22
CA GLY A 41 -21.47 5.12 3.10
C GLY A 41 -20.43 4.02 3.27
N LYS A 42 -20.87 2.76 3.28
CA LYS A 42 -19.99 1.60 3.41
C LYS A 42 -19.12 1.46 2.16
N MET A 43 -17.84 1.17 2.37
CA MET A 43 -16.90 0.86 1.30
C MET A 43 -15.90 -0.21 1.73
N ASP A 44 -15.49 -1.04 0.79
CA ASP A 44 -14.39 -1.97 0.99
C ASP A 44 -13.07 -1.21 1.10
N PHE A 45 -12.14 -1.75 1.88
CA PHE A 45 -10.81 -1.16 2.08
C PHE A 45 -9.73 -2.24 2.09
N HIS A 46 -8.50 -1.81 1.81
CA HIS A 46 -7.30 -2.59 2.04
C HIS A 46 -6.31 -1.74 2.84
N ALA A 47 -5.96 -2.17 4.05
CA ALA A 47 -4.96 -1.53 4.88
C ALA A 47 -3.75 -2.44 5.10
N ALA A 48 -2.55 -1.88 4.98
CA ALA A 48 -1.30 -2.59 5.26
C ALA A 48 -0.22 -1.61 5.69
N VAL A 49 0.77 -2.10 6.45
CA VAL A 49 1.99 -1.35 6.75
C VAL A 49 3.08 -1.65 5.73
N GLN A 50 3.87 -0.65 5.39
CA GLN A 50 4.99 -0.72 4.45
C GLN A 50 6.27 -0.23 5.12
N ASN A 51 7.41 -0.78 4.70
CA ASN A 51 8.73 -0.30 5.10
C ASN A 51 9.39 0.45 3.94
N ASN A 52 10.42 1.25 4.23
CA ASN A 52 11.19 2.04 3.26
C ASN A 52 10.36 3.04 2.41
N PRO A 53 9.74 4.07 3.04
CA PRO A 53 9.74 4.39 4.48
C PRO A 53 8.55 3.77 5.22
N LYS A 54 8.56 3.85 6.56
CA LYS A 54 7.51 3.31 7.43
C LYS A 54 6.19 4.04 7.18
N ARG A 55 5.20 3.32 6.67
CA ARG A 55 3.90 3.89 6.28
C ARG A 55 2.76 2.96 6.65
N LEU A 56 1.64 3.53 7.08
CA LEU A 56 0.34 2.88 6.96
C LEU A 56 -0.26 3.32 5.64
N VAL A 57 -0.68 2.37 4.80
CA VAL A 57 -1.32 2.64 3.52
C VAL A 57 -2.70 2.03 3.51
N ILE A 58 -3.68 2.83 3.12
CA ILE A 58 -5.08 2.41 2.99
C ILE A 58 -5.54 2.68 1.57
N HIS A 59 -6.01 1.65 0.88
CA HIS A 59 -6.61 1.74 -0.43
C HIS A 59 -8.12 1.61 -0.36
N PHE A 60 -8.78 2.29 -1.29
CA PHE A 60 -10.22 2.38 -1.42
C PHE A 60 -10.63 2.30 -2.91
N PRO A 61 -11.84 1.80 -3.23
CA PRO A 61 -12.35 1.73 -4.60
C PRO A 61 -12.88 3.06 -5.15
N THR A 62 -12.97 4.12 -4.34
CA THR A 62 -13.70 5.34 -4.70
C THR A 62 -12.85 6.39 -5.42
N LYS A 63 -13.50 7.21 -6.26
CA LYS A 63 -12.88 8.33 -7.00
C LYS A 63 -13.12 9.70 -6.35
N ASN A 64 -14.08 9.81 -5.43
CA ASN A 64 -14.48 11.10 -4.86
C ASN A 64 -13.96 11.28 -3.43
N TRP A 65 -13.23 12.38 -3.23
CA TRP A 65 -12.58 12.75 -1.98
C TRP A 65 -13.04 14.14 -1.57
N THR A 66 -13.46 14.31 -0.32
CA THR A 66 -13.69 15.63 0.27
C THR A 66 -13.14 15.63 1.68
N ILE A 67 -11.82 15.73 1.81
CA ILE A 67 -11.21 15.98 3.11
C ILE A 67 -11.20 17.48 3.31
N ALA A 68 -12.07 17.99 4.17
CA ALA A 68 -12.07 19.39 4.55
C ALA A 68 -10.98 19.65 5.60
N GLY A 69 -9.96 20.44 5.25
CA GLY A 69 -9.00 21.00 6.20
C GLY A 69 -7.74 20.17 6.49
N ASN A 70 -6.96 20.66 7.46
CA ASN A 70 -5.71 20.04 7.90
C ASN A 70 -6.01 18.88 8.85
N THR A 71 -5.52 17.68 8.54
CA THR A 71 -5.61 16.53 9.44
C THR A 71 -4.58 16.68 10.55
N GLN A 72 -5.02 16.79 11.80
CA GLN A 72 -4.12 16.78 12.95
C GLN A 72 -3.50 15.39 13.10
N THR A 73 -2.17 15.35 13.19
CA THR A 73 -1.41 14.12 13.38
C THR A 73 -1.13 13.88 14.85
N VAL A 74 -1.09 12.60 15.23
CA VAL A 74 -0.62 12.15 16.54
C VAL A 74 0.31 10.96 16.33
N LEU A 75 1.27 10.76 17.24
CA LEU A 75 2.25 9.68 17.13
C LEU A 75 1.55 8.31 16.97
N PRO A 76 2.09 7.40 16.13
CA PRO A 76 3.33 7.50 15.38
C PRO A 76 3.20 8.26 14.04
N PHE A 77 2.01 8.75 13.69
CA PHE A 77 1.78 9.43 12.42
C PHE A 77 2.37 10.83 12.46
N ILE A 78 3.15 11.16 11.45
CA ILE A 78 3.78 12.49 11.33
C ILE A 78 3.30 13.25 10.10
N ASN A 79 2.69 12.56 9.14
CA ASN A 79 2.19 13.17 7.92
C ASN A 79 1.06 12.32 7.31
N VAL A 80 0.15 12.98 6.59
CA VAL A 80 -0.96 12.35 5.87
C VAL A 80 -0.94 12.83 4.42
N LYS A 81 -0.87 11.89 3.48
CA LYS A 81 -0.93 12.16 2.05
C LYS A 81 -2.12 11.42 1.44
N HIS A 82 -2.88 12.11 0.61
CA HIS A 82 -3.90 11.49 -0.22
C HIS A 82 -3.47 11.58 -1.68
N SER A 83 -3.70 10.53 -2.46
CA SER A 83 -3.52 10.56 -3.91
C SER A 83 -4.83 10.18 -4.59
N ALA A 84 -5.27 11.03 -5.51
CA ALA A 84 -6.41 10.75 -6.37
C ALA A 84 -6.21 9.44 -7.14
N ALA A 85 -7.33 8.80 -7.51
CA ALA A 85 -7.32 7.44 -8.00
C ALA A 85 -6.49 7.29 -9.29
N SER A 86 -5.47 6.44 -9.25
CA SER A 86 -4.90 5.89 -10.49
C SER A 86 -5.74 4.66 -10.86
N SER A 87 -6.47 4.74 -11.97
CA SER A 87 -7.15 3.60 -12.62
C SER A 87 -8.03 2.72 -11.71
N ASP A 88 -8.79 3.31 -10.77
CA ASP A 88 -9.86 2.69 -9.92
C ASP A 88 -9.54 2.49 -8.44
N LEU A 89 -8.31 2.78 -7.99
CA LEU A 89 -7.99 2.77 -6.56
C LEU A 89 -7.48 4.12 -6.12
N SER A 90 -8.05 4.63 -5.04
CA SER A 90 -7.54 5.77 -4.31
C SER A 90 -6.81 5.32 -3.04
N LYS A 91 -5.93 6.19 -2.53
CA LYS A 91 -4.97 5.81 -1.48
C LYS A 91 -4.75 6.94 -0.49
N ILE A 92 -4.77 6.58 0.79
CA ILE A 92 -4.28 7.41 1.89
C ILE A 92 -3.00 6.78 2.43
N THR A 93 -1.97 7.61 2.58
CA THR A 93 -0.69 7.23 3.16
C THR A 93 -0.47 8.03 4.43
N PHE A 94 -0.17 7.34 5.52
CA PHE A 94 0.25 7.94 6.77
C PHE A 94 1.73 7.62 6.97
N ASP A 95 2.59 8.63 6.86
CA ASP A 95 4.01 8.45 7.16
C ASP A 95 4.19 8.32 8.69
N MET A 96 5.01 7.36 9.12
CA MET A 96 5.24 7.07 10.53
C MET A 96 6.70 7.31 10.92
N ASN A 97 6.93 7.92 12.09
CA ASN A 97 8.29 8.13 12.61
C ASN A 97 8.86 6.93 13.39
N ALA A 98 8.01 6.01 13.82
CA ALA A 98 8.38 4.82 14.57
C ALA A 98 7.78 3.56 13.94
N PRO A 99 8.36 2.36 14.14
CA PRO A 99 7.74 1.11 13.74
C PRO A 99 6.42 0.93 14.48
N ALA A 100 5.35 0.65 13.75
CA ALA A 100 4.02 0.43 14.32
C ALA A 100 3.20 -0.50 13.44
N ILE A 101 2.35 -1.32 14.06
CA ILE A 101 1.56 -2.35 13.39
C ILE A 101 0.07 -2.10 13.57
N ILE A 102 -0.72 -2.59 12.61
CA ILE A 102 -2.18 -2.62 12.75
C ILE A 102 -2.54 -3.72 13.75
N GLN A 103 -3.12 -3.34 14.88
CA GLN A 103 -3.72 -4.30 15.81
C GLN A 103 -5.10 -4.73 15.31
N ASN A 104 -5.94 -3.76 14.93
CA ASN A 104 -7.30 -3.99 14.45
C ASN A 104 -7.64 -3.06 13.30
N ALA A 105 -8.47 -3.52 12.37
CA ALA A 105 -9.06 -2.71 11.32
C ALA A 105 -10.47 -3.21 11.00
N TYR A 106 -11.49 -2.38 11.19
CA TYR A 106 -12.88 -2.79 11.04
C TYR A 106 -13.81 -1.62 10.73
N MET A 107 -14.96 -1.96 10.14
CA MET A 107 -16.03 -1.02 9.84
C MET A 107 -17.03 -0.98 10.98
N LEU A 108 -17.43 0.23 11.40
CA LEU A 108 -18.59 0.41 12.25
C LEU A 108 -19.89 0.42 11.41
N PRO A 109 -21.03 0.00 12.00
CA PRO A 109 -22.33 0.16 11.36
C PRO A 109 -22.61 1.62 11.00
N SER A 110 -23.48 1.82 10.00
CA SER A 110 -23.95 3.16 9.65
C SER A 110 -24.64 3.83 10.82
N ASN A 111 -24.43 5.14 10.96
CA ASN A 111 -25.22 5.97 11.86
C ASN A 111 -26.61 6.28 11.27
N ASN A 112 -27.44 7.04 12.00
CA ASN A 112 -28.78 7.43 11.56
C ASN A 112 -28.81 8.26 10.25
N LYS A 113 -27.66 8.77 9.79
CA LYS A 113 -27.50 9.52 8.54
C LYS A 113 -26.95 8.67 7.39
N GLY A 114 -26.73 7.36 7.61
CA GLY A 114 -26.14 6.45 6.63
C GLY A 114 -24.60 6.47 6.58
N GLU A 115 -23.96 7.40 7.29
CA GLU A 115 -22.50 7.54 7.31
C GLU A 115 -21.85 6.37 8.05
N THR A 116 -20.70 5.92 7.56
CA THR A 116 -19.93 4.83 8.17
C THR A 116 -18.57 5.30 8.65
N ARG A 117 -17.91 4.46 9.45
CA ARG A 117 -16.56 4.73 9.95
C ARG A 117 -15.68 3.51 9.78
N LEU A 118 -14.50 3.72 9.21
CA LEU A 118 -13.39 2.77 9.29
C LEU A 118 -12.54 3.12 10.51
N VAL A 119 -12.35 2.15 11.40
CA VAL A 119 -11.49 2.27 12.57
C VAL A 119 -10.25 1.42 12.35
N ILE A 120 -9.07 2.02 12.51
CA ILE A 120 -7.78 1.32 12.48
C ILE A 120 -7.01 1.66 13.76
N ASP A 121 -6.74 0.64 14.55
CA ASP A 121 -5.94 0.72 15.76
C ASP A 121 -4.50 0.35 15.44
N VAL A 122 -3.56 1.25 15.70
CA VAL A 122 -2.13 1.09 15.43
C VAL A 122 -1.32 1.18 16.72
N ALA A 123 -0.43 0.23 16.96
CA ALA A 123 0.45 0.23 18.13
C ALA A 123 1.91 0.26 17.71
N GLN A 124 2.71 1.11 18.38
CA GLN A 124 4.16 1.11 18.22
C GLN A 124 4.75 -0.23 18.66
N THR A 125 5.78 -0.70 17.98
CA THR A 125 6.40 -2.00 18.24
C THR A 125 7.90 -1.99 17.94
N SER A 126 8.57 -3.12 18.22
CA SER A 126 9.96 -3.33 17.86
C SER A 126 10.14 -3.33 16.34
N ARG A 127 11.35 -3.01 15.86
CA ARG A 127 11.66 -3.08 14.43
C ARG A 127 11.45 -4.50 13.87
N LEU A 128 11.88 -5.52 14.60
CA LEU A 128 11.76 -6.92 14.18
C LEU A 128 10.30 -7.34 14.04
N ASP A 129 9.45 -6.95 14.98
CA ASP A 129 8.02 -7.30 14.90
C ASP A 129 7.30 -6.49 13.82
N PHE A 130 7.69 -5.24 13.59
CA PHE A 130 7.20 -4.46 12.47
C PHE A 130 7.50 -5.14 11.13
N GLU A 131 8.73 -5.60 10.91
CA GLU A 131 9.15 -6.25 9.66
C GLU A 131 8.32 -7.51 9.37
N LYS A 132 7.93 -8.29 10.38
CA LYS A 132 7.02 -9.45 10.25
C LYS A 132 5.61 -9.08 9.79
N HIS A 133 5.19 -7.83 9.97
CA HIS A 133 3.84 -7.36 9.65
C HIS A 133 3.78 -6.54 8.36
N VAL A 134 4.92 -6.22 7.75
CA VAL A 134 4.97 -5.51 6.46
C VAL A 134 4.20 -6.31 5.40
N GLY A 135 3.28 -5.63 4.71
CA GLY A 135 2.44 -6.24 3.68
C GLY A 135 1.29 -7.10 4.20
N ARG A 136 1.15 -7.31 5.52
CA ARG A 136 -0.03 -7.99 6.08
C ARG A 136 -1.29 -7.18 5.78
N ALA A 137 -2.21 -7.78 5.04
CA ALA A 137 -3.42 -7.13 4.57
C ALA A 137 -4.56 -7.20 5.59
N TYR A 138 -5.29 -6.09 5.72
CA TYR A 138 -6.53 -5.97 6.47
C TYR A 138 -7.64 -5.43 5.56
N GLY A 139 -8.87 -5.90 5.75
CA GLY A 139 -10.03 -5.53 4.94
C GLY A 139 -10.32 -6.49 3.78
N SER A 140 -11.39 -6.20 3.05
CA SER A 140 -11.95 -7.03 1.98
C SER A 140 -11.44 -6.69 0.58
N LEU A 141 -10.92 -5.46 0.38
CA LEU A 141 -10.53 -5.00 -0.94
C LEU A 141 -9.28 -5.74 -1.43
N LYS A 142 -9.38 -6.33 -2.62
CA LYS A 142 -8.28 -7.00 -3.30
C LYS A 142 -7.52 -6.00 -4.14
N ILE A 143 -6.30 -5.65 -3.72
CA ILE A 143 -5.38 -4.88 -4.55
C ILE A 143 -4.50 -5.84 -5.33
N LYS A 144 -4.36 -5.60 -6.64
CA LYS A 144 -3.31 -6.27 -7.41
C LYS A 144 -1.98 -5.78 -6.81
N SER A 145 -1.23 -6.67 -6.17
CA SER A 145 0.08 -6.33 -5.64
C SER A 145 0.93 -5.84 -6.81
N ARG A 146 1.18 -4.54 -6.89
CA ARG A 146 2.29 -4.06 -7.71
C ARG A 146 3.52 -4.55 -6.97
N THR A 147 4.16 -5.57 -7.53
CA THR A 147 5.38 -6.18 -7.00
C THR A 147 6.31 -5.07 -6.52
N PRO A 148 6.76 -5.08 -5.24
CA PRO A 148 7.74 -4.11 -4.80
C PRO A 148 8.98 -4.21 -5.69
N HIS A 149 9.41 -3.05 -6.19
CA HIS A 149 10.71 -2.73 -6.79
C HIS A 149 11.61 -3.95 -7.05
N ALA A 150 11.50 -4.51 -8.25
CA ALA A 150 12.09 -5.76 -8.74
C ALA A 150 11.63 -7.00 -7.93
N SER A 151 10.78 -7.84 -8.54
CA SER A 151 10.55 -9.20 -8.02
C SER A 151 11.90 -9.88 -7.78
N LEU A 152 11.98 -10.76 -6.78
CA LEU A 152 13.16 -11.63 -6.60
C LEU A 152 13.54 -12.28 -7.93
N ASP A 153 12.56 -12.69 -8.74
CA ASP A 153 12.78 -13.23 -10.07
C ASP A 153 13.44 -12.23 -11.03
N SER A 154 13.04 -10.96 -11.00
CA SER A 154 13.69 -9.92 -11.80
C SER A 154 15.06 -9.52 -11.27
N LEU A 155 15.30 -9.57 -9.95
CA LEU A 155 16.62 -9.37 -9.37
C LEU A 155 17.56 -10.52 -9.71
N ILE A 156 17.08 -11.75 -9.60
CA ILE A 156 17.80 -12.96 -10.01
C ILE A 156 18.09 -12.88 -11.50
N LYS A 157 17.10 -12.48 -12.32
CA LYS A 157 17.30 -12.31 -13.76
C LYS A 157 18.32 -11.22 -14.06
N THR A 158 18.23 -10.05 -13.44
CA THR A 158 19.18 -8.94 -13.65
C THR A 158 20.59 -9.32 -13.20
N ILE A 159 20.74 -10.01 -12.07
CA ILE A 159 22.04 -10.52 -11.60
C ILE A 159 22.56 -11.59 -12.56
N ALA A 160 21.71 -12.53 -12.99
CA ALA A 160 22.10 -13.58 -13.93
C ALA A 160 22.49 -13.01 -15.30
N ASP A 161 21.77 -12.02 -15.82
CA ASP A 161 22.08 -11.33 -17.07
C ASP A 161 23.40 -10.56 -16.95
N HIS A 162 23.65 -9.88 -15.84
CA HIS A 162 24.91 -9.18 -15.58
C HIS A 162 26.11 -10.14 -15.46
N LEU A 163 25.97 -11.24 -14.71
CA LEU A 163 26.99 -12.28 -14.62
C LEU A 163 27.24 -12.98 -15.96
N ARG A 164 26.27 -12.99 -16.88
CA ARG A 164 26.42 -13.59 -18.21
C ARG A 164 27.18 -12.69 -19.18
N GLU A 165 27.11 -11.37 -19.00
CA GLU A 165 27.92 -10.42 -19.78
C GLU A 165 29.38 -10.38 -19.30
N GLU A 166 29.65 -10.72 -18.03
CA GLU A 166 31.02 -10.75 -17.49
C GLU A 166 31.76 -12.09 -17.69
N VAL A 167 31.07 -13.17 -18.06
CA VAL A 167 31.70 -14.47 -18.31
C VAL A 167 32.03 -14.59 -19.80
N PRO A 168 33.32 -14.56 -20.18
CA PRO A 168 33.70 -14.79 -21.57
C PRO A 168 33.19 -16.15 -22.02
N THR A 169 32.47 -16.19 -23.14
CA THR A 169 32.00 -17.46 -23.73
C THR A 169 32.99 -18.07 -24.70
N ASP A 170 34.00 -17.31 -25.12
CA ASP A 170 35.08 -17.80 -26.00
C ASP A 170 36.12 -18.56 -25.17
N LEU A 171 36.38 -19.81 -25.56
CA LEU A 171 37.38 -20.65 -24.92
C LEU A 171 38.80 -20.04 -24.95
N ASN A 172 39.11 -19.23 -25.97
CA ASN A 172 40.39 -18.51 -26.02
C ASN A 172 40.43 -17.36 -25.01
N GLU A 173 39.34 -16.62 -24.87
CA GLU A 173 39.21 -15.52 -23.89
C GLU A 173 39.22 -16.05 -22.44
N ILE A 174 38.59 -17.21 -22.19
CA ILE A 174 38.66 -17.94 -20.91
C ILE A 174 40.10 -18.40 -20.62
N ALA A 175 40.85 -18.85 -21.62
CA ALA A 175 42.24 -19.27 -21.44
C ALA A 175 43.15 -18.08 -21.09
N LEU A 176 42.89 -16.91 -21.69
CA LEU A 176 43.61 -15.66 -21.41
C LEU A 176 43.27 -15.11 -20.02
N MET A 177 41.99 -15.11 -19.62
CA MET A 177 41.56 -14.73 -18.27
C MET A 177 42.13 -15.63 -17.19
N ARG A 178 42.20 -16.95 -17.45
CA ARG A 178 42.87 -17.87 -16.53
C ARG A 178 44.32 -17.46 -16.34
N GLN A 179 45.08 -17.24 -17.41
CA GLN A 179 46.48 -16.81 -17.28
C GLN A 179 46.62 -15.51 -16.47
N SER A 180 45.80 -14.48 -16.72
CA SER A 180 45.90 -13.20 -16.00
C SER A 180 45.60 -13.33 -14.49
N VAL A 181 44.56 -14.08 -14.11
CA VAL A 181 44.19 -14.29 -12.69
C VAL A 181 45.25 -15.14 -11.95
N TRP A 182 45.94 -16.04 -12.64
CA TRP A 182 47.08 -16.78 -12.07
C TRP A 182 48.33 -15.90 -11.90
N PHE A 183 48.56 -14.90 -12.75
CA PHE A 183 49.68 -13.95 -12.59
C PHE A 183 49.48 -12.99 -11.41
N ASP A 184 48.27 -12.46 -11.21
CA ASP A 184 48.01 -11.52 -10.11
C ASP A 184 48.12 -12.20 -8.73
N ASN A 185 47.63 -13.44 -8.61
CA ASN A 185 47.74 -14.21 -7.36
C ASN A 185 49.16 -14.75 -7.09
N ALA A 186 50.01 -14.89 -8.12
CA ALA A 186 51.40 -15.32 -7.96
C ALA A 186 52.31 -14.20 -7.45
N VAL A 187 51.93 -12.93 -7.67
CA VAL A 187 52.68 -11.75 -7.17
C VAL A 187 52.40 -11.49 -5.68
N GLU A 188 51.21 -11.84 -5.16
CA GLU A 188 50.86 -11.65 -3.75
C GLU A 188 51.43 -12.71 -2.79
N ILE A 189 51.80 -13.89 -3.28
CA ILE A 189 52.42 -14.97 -2.47
C ILE A 189 53.95 -14.92 -2.44
N GLY A 190 54.55 -13.86 -2.99
CA GLY A 190 55.98 -13.69 -3.17
C GLY A 190 56.63 -12.51 -2.44
N ASN A 191 55.99 -11.93 -1.42
CA ASN A 191 56.57 -10.92 -0.51
C ASN A 191 56.28 -11.22 0.96
#